data_AF-A0A7L5Z460-F1
#
_entry.id   AF-A0A7L5Z460-F1
#
_cell.length_a   1.000
_cell.length_b   1.000
_cell.length_c   1.000
_cell.angle_alpha   90.00
_cell.angle_beta   90.00
_cell.angle_gamma   90.00
#
_symmetry.space_group_name_H-M   'P 1'
#
loop_
_entity.id
_entity.type
_entity.pdbx_description
1 polymer ?
#
loop_
_entity_poly.entity_id
_entity_poly.type
_entity_poly.pdbx_seq_one_letter_code
_entity_poly.pdbx_strand_id
1 'polypeptide(L)'
;MPRTPQQAIAAAAQQASDGPRFEVGTCLMQVRECYDVAARYPDAATAWEHARQQVTRDPNEIPRGVPVWWTGGAKGHGHVAISLGKGMCWSTDIKRPGYFDRVPIADIGKRWG
;
A
#
# COMPACT_ATOMS: atom_id res chain seq x y z
N MET A 1 7.39 -0.09 18.36
CA MET A 1 6.89 1.28 18.08
C MET A 1 6.74 1.35 16.57
N PRO A 2 5.69 1.99 16.02
CA PRO A 2 5.50 2.03 14.58
C PRO A 2 6.74 2.55 13.85
N ARG A 3 7.10 1.91 12.74
CA ARG A 3 8.20 2.34 11.87
C ARG A 3 7.91 3.70 11.27
N THR A 4 8.96 4.49 11.08
CA THR A 4 8.87 5.77 10.35
C THR A 4 8.56 5.54 8.87
N PRO A 5 8.09 6.58 8.13
CA PRO A 5 7.88 6.49 6.69
C PRO A 5 9.09 5.93 5.91
N GLN A 6 10.31 6.35 6.29
CA GLN A 6 11.53 5.88 5.63
C GLN A 6 11.83 4.41 5.92
N GLN A 7 11.60 3.97 7.16
CA GLN A 7 11.76 2.57 7.55
C GLN A 7 10.72 1.66 6.88
N ALA A 8 9.47 2.11 6.73
CA ALA A 8 8.43 1.37 6.03
C ALA A 8 8.75 1.20 4.53
N ILE A 9 9.30 2.23 3.89
CA ILE A 9 9.78 2.12 2.50
C ILE A 9 10.93 1.12 2.38
N ALA A 10 11.88 1.13 3.33
CA ALA A 10 12.99 0.19 3.34
C ALA A 10 12.49 -1.25 3.54
N ALA A 11 11.54 -1.47 4.44
CA ALA A 11 10.90 -2.77 4.64
C ALA A 11 10.18 -3.26 3.36
N ALA A 12 9.42 -2.39 2.69
CA ALA A 12 8.78 -2.74 1.42
C ALA A 12 9.80 -3.06 0.30
N ALA A 13 10.92 -2.33 0.24
CA ALA A 13 12.01 -2.62 -0.68
C ALA A 13 12.69 -3.97 -0.36
N GLN A 14 12.86 -4.29 0.92
CA GLN A 14 13.39 -5.58 1.34
C GLN A 14 12.43 -6.72 0.97
N GLN A 15 11.13 -6.56 1.22
CA GLN A 15 10.12 -7.54 0.82
C GLN A 15 10.01 -7.70 -0.70
N ALA A 16 10.31 -6.64 -1.47
CA ALA A 16 10.38 -6.72 -2.94
C ALA A 16 11.57 -7.55 -3.47
N SER A 17 12.68 -7.59 -2.71
CA SER A 17 13.92 -8.30 -3.05
C SER A 17 13.98 -9.71 -2.47
N ASP A 18 13.75 -9.86 -1.17
CA ASP A 18 14.07 -11.08 -0.41
C ASP A 18 12.85 -11.99 -0.19
N GLY A 19 11.64 -11.45 -0.23
CA GLY A 19 10.42 -12.16 0.19
C GLY A 19 10.40 -12.48 1.69
N PRO A 20 9.23 -12.77 2.27
CA PRO A 20 8.48 -13.96 1.90
C PRO A 20 7.41 -13.68 0.86
N ARG A 21 6.99 -14.73 0.15
CA ARG A 21 5.81 -14.69 -0.70
C ARG A 21 4.58 -14.67 0.21
N PHE A 22 4.01 -13.49 0.43
CA PHE A 22 2.76 -13.36 1.18
C PHE A 22 1.59 -13.89 0.34
N GLU A 23 0.49 -14.27 1.00
CA GLU A 23 -0.73 -14.65 0.29
C GLU A 23 -1.28 -13.45 -0.51
N VAL A 24 -1.68 -13.71 -1.75
CA VAL A 24 -2.25 -12.70 -2.65
C VAL A 24 -3.50 -12.09 -2.03
N GLY A 25 -3.64 -10.77 -2.12
CA GLY A 25 -4.82 -10.06 -1.57
C GLY A 25 -4.71 -9.70 -0.09
N THR A 26 -3.53 -9.90 0.53
CA THR A 26 -3.25 -9.45 1.90
C THR A 26 -2.59 -8.07 1.97
N CYS A 27 -2.84 -7.20 0.98
CA CYS A 27 -2.16 -5.90 0.83
C CYS A 27 -2.19 -5.05 2.12
N LEU A 28 -3.31 -5.05 2.85
CA LEU A 28 -3.45 -4.33 4.10
C LEU A 28 -2.54 -4.88 5.22
N MET A 29 -2.46 -6.21 5.34
CA MET A 29 -1.60 -6.85 6.33
C MET A 29 -0.13 -6.57 6.01
N GLN A 30 0.26 -6.68 4.74
CA GLN A 30 1.63 -6.43 4.28
C GLN A 30 2.07 -4.97 4.48
N VAL A 31 1.21 -4.01 4.18
CA VAL A 31 1.51 -2.59 4.45
C VAL A 31 1.61 -2.34 5.95
N ARG A 32 0.71 -2.91 6.77
CA ARG A 32 0.81 -2.82 8.24
C ARG A 32 2.10 -3.41 8.79
N GLU A 33 2.53 -4.55 8.25
CA GLU A 33 3.80 -5.18 8.58
C GLU A 33 4.96 -4.24 8.26
N CYS A 34 4.95 -3.56 7.12
CA CYS A 34 5.96 -2.54 6.78
C CYS A 34 6.02 -1.40 7.80
N TYR A 35 4.89 -0.98 8.37
CA TYR A 35 4.83 0.07 9.40
C TYR A 35 4.99 -0.46 10.84
N ASP A 36 5.12 -1.78 11.07
CA ASP A 36 5.08 -2.37 12.43
C ASP A 36 3.84 -1.92 13.21
N VAL A 37 2.67 -1.96 12.56
CA VAL A 37 1.38 -1.58 13.14
C VAL A 37 0.48 -2.81 13.23
N ALA A 38 -0.11 -3.04 14.41
CA ALA A 38 -1.01 -4.16 14.64
C ALA A 38 -2.24 -4.13 13.69
N ALA A 39 -2.71 -5.33 13.34
CA ALA A 39 -3.96 -5.48 12.60
C ALA A 39 -5.15 -4.90 13.39
N ARG A 40 -6.07 -4.24 12.68
CA ARG A 40 -7.27 -3.62 13.28
C ARG A 40 -8.53 -3.78 12.44
N TYR A 41 -8.40 -3.62 11.12
CA TYR A 41 -9.53 -3.71 10.18
C TYR A 41 -9.30 -4.86 9.18
N PRO A 42 -10.38 -5.51 8.71
CA PRO A 42 -10.28 -6.71 7.87
C PRO A 42 -9.79 -6.43 6.44
N ASP A 43 -10.12 -5.27 5.87
CA ASP A 43 -9.77 -4.92 4.50
C ASP A 43 -9.44 -3.42 4.33
N ALA A 44 -8.91 -3.08 3.16
CA ALA A 44 -8.36 -1.75 2.89
C ALA A 44 -9.46 -0.69 2.79
N ALA A 45 -10.62 -1.04 2.24
CA ALA A 45 -11.77 -0.14 2.18
C ALA A 45 -12.27 0.24 3.59
N THR A 46 -12.49 -0.76 4.45
CA THR A 46 -12.89 -0.54 5.85
C THR A 46 -11.83 0.26 6.61
N ALA A 47 -10.55 -0.05 6.41
CA ALA A 47 -9.46 0.71 7.04
C ALA A 47 -9.44 2.18 6.60
N TRP A 48 -9.79 2.44 5.34
CA TRP A 48 -9.88 3.78 4.78
C TRP A 48 -11.09 4.57 5.32
N GLU A 49 -12.25 3.94 5.47
CA GLU A 49 -13.44 4.59 6.06
C GLU A 49 -13.17 5.11 7.48
N HIS A 50 -12.29 4.44 8.21
CA HIS A 50 -11.86 4.85 9.54
C HIS A 50 -10.59 5.72 9.55
N ALA A 51 -9.99 6.02 8.40
CA ALA A 51 -8.82 6.88 8.30
C ALA A 51 -9.23 8.35 8.44
N ARG A 52 -8.52 9.09 9.30
CA ARG A 52 -8.86 10.47 9.66
C ARG A 52 -8.30 11.55 8.74
N GLN A 53 -7.42 11.21 7.78
CA GLN A 53 -6.68 12.20 7.00
C GLN A 53 -6.58 11.82 5.52
N GLN A 54 -7.20 12.63 4.67
CA GLN A 54 -6.96 12.71 3.23
C GLN A 54 -6.09 13.94 2.97
N VAL A 55 -4.86 13.75 2.49
CA VAL A 55 -3.91 14.85 2.26
C VAL A 55 -4.03 15.40 0.84
N THR A 56 -4.23 14.54 -0.16
CA THR A 56 -4.44 14.89 -1.58
C THR A 56 -4.95 13.67 -2.35
N ARG A 57 -5.49 13.89 -3.55
CA ARG A 57 -5.84 12.86 -4.53
C ARG A 57 -4.94 12.89 -5.77
N ASP A 58 -4.09 13.90 -5.94
CA ASP A 58 -3.13 13.96 -7.04
C ASP A 58 -1.97 12.99 -6.76
N PRO A 59 -1.78 11.94 -7.58
CA PRO A 59 -0.68 11.00 -7.41
C PRO A 59 0.72 11.63 -7.28
N ASN A 60 0.94 12.78 -7.93
CA ASN A 60 2.24 13.46 -7.95
C ASN A 60 2.53 14.24 -6.66
N GLU A 61 1.47 14.66 -5.96
CA GLU A 61 1.55 15.43 -4.72
C GLU A 61 1.56 14.54 -3.47
N ILE A 62 1.21 13.26 -3.59
CA ILE A 62 1.20 12.34 -2.44
C ILE A 62 2.61 12.27 -1.82
N PRO A 63 2.75 12.61 -0.52
CA PRO A 63 4.05 12.60 0.15
C PRO A 63 4.70 11.23 0.14
N ARG A 64 6.03 11.20 0.19
CA ARG A 64 6.79 9.96 0.28
C ARG A 64 6.54 9.28 1.64
N GLY A 65 6.24 7.99 1.60
CA GLY A 65 6.14 7.11 2.76
C GLY A 65 4.81 7.22 3.51
N VAL A 66 3.76 7.75 2.87
CA VAL A 66 2.39 7.62 3.38
C VAL A 66 1.67 6.46 2.68
N PRO A 67 0.73 5.77 3.36
CA PRO A 67 -0.16 4.82 2.72
C PRO A 67 -1.08 5.50 1.70
N VAL A 68 -1.29 4.85 0.56
CA VAL A 68 -2.23 5.28 -0.48
C VAL A 68 -3.31 4.23 -0.59
N TRP A 69 -4.57 4.67 -0.62
CA TRP A 69 -5.73 3.80 -0.49
C TRP A 69 -6.62 3.91 -1.72
N TRP A 70 -7.23 2.78 -2.08
CA TRP A 70 -8.30 2.67 -3.05
C TRP A 70 -9.42 1.85 -2.43
N THR A 71 -10.67 2.19 -2.73
CA THR A 71 -11.85 1.51 -2.17
C THR A 71 -12.59 0.64 -3.19
N GLY A 72 -12.18 0.64 -4.47
CA GLY A 72 -12.81 -0.14 -5.52
C GLY A 72 -12.25 -1.56 -5.66
N GLY A 73 -12.21 -2.05 -6.90
CA GLY A 73 -11.73 -3.39 -7.27
C GLY A 73 -12.83 -4.47 -7.29
N ALA A 74 -12.51 -5.63 -7.88
CA ALA A 74 -13.48 -6.67 -8.26
C ALA A 74 -14.36 -7.23 -7.12
N LYS A 75 -13.91 -7.12 -5.87
CA LYS A 75 -14.63 -7.61 -4.68
C LYS A 75 -14.94 -6.51 -3.65
N GLY A 76 -14.64 -5.24 -3.96
CA GLY A 76 -14.86 -4.10 -3.05
C GLY A 76 -13.95 -4.03 -1.81
N HIS A 77 -12.97 -4.94 -1.66
CA HIS A 77 -12.01 -4.91 -0.53
C HIS A 77 -11.01 -3.76 -0.58
N GLY A 78 -10.97 -3.01 -1.69
CA GLY A 78 -10.02 -1.94 -1.91
C GLY A 78 -8.59 -2.44 -2.14
N HIS A 79 -7.66 -1.50 -2.08
CA HIS A 79 -6.22 -1.76 -2.14
C HIS A 79 -5.45 -0.73 -1.35
N VAL A 80 -4.24 -1.10 -0.90
CA VAL A 80 -3.34 -0.16 -0.23
C VAL A 80 -1.90 -0.36 -0.68
N ALA A 81 -1.19 0.75 -0.84
CA ALA A 81 0.22 0.80 -1.26
C ALA A 81 0.99 1.83 -0.40
N ILE A 82 2.32 1.85 -0.52
CA ILE A 82 3.19 2.82 0.15
C ILE A 82 3.74 3.80 -0.89
N SER A 83 3.44 5.09 -0.75
CA SER A 83 3.96 6.12 -1.66
C SER A 83 5.48 6.22 -1.59
N LEU A 84 6.12 6.34 -2.74
CA LEU A 84 7.53 6.70 -2.88
C LEU A 84 7.70 8.20 -3.16
N GLY A 85 6.60 8.96 -3.24
CA GLY A 85 6.54 10.32 -3.75
C GLY A 85 6.60 10.36 -5.29
N LYS A 86 6.26 11.52 -5.86
CA LYS A 86 6.37 11.79 -7.31
C LYS A 86 5.62 10.76 -8.17
N GLY A 87 4.40 10.40 -7.78
CA GLY A 87 3.56 9.48 -8.56
C GLY A 87 3.93 8.00 -8.51
N MET A 88 4.92 7.60 -7.70
CA MET A 88 5.38 6.22 -7.61
C MET A 88 4.99 5.59 -6.26
N CYS A 89 4.80 4.26 -6.23
CA CYS A 89 4.56 3.52 -4.99
C CYS A 89 5.22 2.13 -5.00
N TRP A 90 5.31 1.56 -3.80
CA TRP A 90 5.43 0.13 -3.58
C TRP A 90 4.02 -0.45 -3.41
N SER A 91 3.65 -1.37 -4.30
CA SER A 91 2.34 -2.03 -4.28
C SER A 91 2.49 -3.53 -4.40
N THR A 92 1.65 -4.28 -3.70
CA THR A 92 1.63 -5.74 -3.79
C THR A 92 0.82 -6.22 -4.99
N ASP A 93 1.12 -7.43 -5.47
CA ASP A 93 0.27 -8.18 -6.41
C ASP A 93 0.08 -7.49 -7.79
N ILE A 94 1.04 -6.67 -8.22
CA ILE A 94 0.92 -5.90 -9.47
C ILE A 94 1.62 -6.58 -10.65
N LYS A 95 2.92 -6.87 -10.50
CA LYS A 95 3.72 -7.59 -11.49
C LYS A 95 3.97 -9.03 -11.05
N ARG A 96 4.11 -9.24 -9.73
CA ARG A 96 4.43 -10.53 -9.11
C ARG A 96 3.43 -10.83 -7.97
N PRO A 97 2.74 -11.99 -7.99
CA PRO A 97 1.83 -12.37 -6.92
C PRO A 97 2.57 -12.59 -5.58
N GLY A 98 2.14 -11.91 -4.53
CA GLY A 98 2.70 -11.99 -3.18
C GLY A 98 3.95 -11.14 -2.94
N TYR A 99 4.32 -10.26 -3.87
CA TYR A 99 5.50 -9.39 -3.77
C TYR A 99 5.13 -7.92 -3.92
N PHE A 100 5.95 -7.07 -3.32
CA PHE A 100 5.97 -5.64 -3.61
C PHE A 100 6.67 -5.36 -4.94
N ASP A 101 6.04 -4.52 -5.75
CA ASP A 101 6.58 -4.02 -7.00
C ASP A 101 6.56 -2.49 -7.01
N ARG A 102 7.62 -1.89 -7.55
CA ARG A 102 7.67 -0.45 -7.79
C ARG A 102 6.91 -0.14 -9.07
N VAL A 103 5.85 0.65 -8.95
CA VAL A 103 4.92 0.98 -10.04
C VAL A 103 4.36 2.40 -9.90
N PRO A 104 3.83 2.98 -10.99
CA PRO A 104 3.09 4.24 -10.93
C PRO A 104 1.77 4.09 -10.13
N ILE A 105 1.46 5.05 -9.28
CA ILE A 105 0.19 5.11 -8.51
C ILE A 105 -1.01 5.15 -9.46
N ALA A 106 -0.89 5.83 -10.60
CA ALA A 106 -1.93 5.93 -11.61
C ALA A 106 -2.32 4.56 -12.21
N ASP A 107 -1.39 3.61 -12.29
CA ASP A 107 -1.69 2.26 -12.82
C ASP A 107 -2.47 1.41 -11.82
N ILE A 108 -2.33 1.69 -10.52
CA ILE A 108 -3.15 1.07 -9.47
C ILE A 108 -4.59 1.61 -9.55
N GLY A 109 -4.74 2.92 -9.75
CA GLY A 109 -6.06 3.56 -9.90
C GLY A 109 -6.90 2.98 -11.03
N LYS A 110 -6.28 2.50 -12.12
CA LYS A 110 -7.02 1.82 -13.21
C LYS A 110 -7.60 0.46 -12.83
N ARG A 111 -7.07 -0.18 -11.78
CA ARG A 111 -7.44 -1.54 -11.35
C ARG A 111 -8.35 -1.54 -10.11
N TRP A 112 -8.20 -0.55 -9.23
CA TRP A 112 -8.93 -0.46 -7.96
C TRP A 112 -9.58 0.90 -7.68
N GLY A 113 -9.41 1.89 -8.57
CA GLY A 113 -10.09 3.19 -8.48
C GLY A 113 -11.52 3.16 -8.98
#